data_AF-A0AA89LMR6-F1
#
_entry.id   AF-A0AA89LMR6-F1
#
_cell.length_a   1.000
_cell.length_b   1.000
_cell.length_c   1.000
_cell.angle_alpha   90.00
_cell.angle_beta   90.00
_cell.angle_gamma   90.00
#
_symmetry.space_group_name_H-M   'P 1'
#
loop_
_entity.id
_entity.type
_entity.pdbx_description
1 polymer ?
#
loop_
_entity_poly.entity_id
_entity_poly.type
_entity_poly.pdbx_seq_one_letter_code
_entity_poly.pdbx_strand_id
1 'polypeptide(L)'
;MSADELSKNASSIPKGTIVDKLDRLFTQEGIPIPGDGATLILVALGDHTLKYHKMTSPPVTKLKPATGSGRRERFEGGEHTAIGDSATLYFSASEPGLPAWQVVLNLPNGLALTYGQIVALGGDFYGDPERPISDGSTAEDRVKRFTSAFDTLARLPASKDEATRILAVMQQEIDAANQAILDGVQPHEAYDKLGDKLSEQWNRITGGGSAVSPWIPMGRYLKLAATNWDHFGAWAVLAYKAGHAVALNQAIRAHGSGSRRDLELAYAMNAFADHFLSDLFSGGHLRTPRKQLYQTVTPSDLGSLLSRFMHDEDCKFGLNVVNAYDESWHAYGESWHAYGDKRYFDTVDVANRNHVNLIVQSSVDEVFESYLTGTAPTPDAYAANTWLPDLRAVQDNTSTTNYSPLFVASGSTVLRRKNVNDLNDRHWTADWWGWSTYTLLRNYEPNKPNGYLEAPTVAPTIQPNGWQSHTPVPPNWVDGAAVRYAFSYTNGLNQSYTGPWSPYAELDGNYFPTLTVPDDPSGKAAGRNIFRQFRGGAPTLIGSVAKGVTVFVDKTP
;
A
#
# COMPACT_ATOMS: atom_id res chain seq x y z
N MET A 1 -21.33 6.36 13.96
CA MET A 1 -21.04 7.01 15.26
C MET A 1 -19.76 7.80 15.10
N SER A 2 -19.59 8.93 15.81
CA SER A 2 -18.29 9.59 15.89
C SER A 2 -17.34 8.76 16.76
N ALA A 3 -16.02 8.94 16.58
CA ALA A 3 -14.98 8.25 17.34
C ALA A 3 -15.10 8.44 18.87
N ASP A 4 -15.81 9.48 19.30
CA ASP A 4 -16.05 9.84 20.70
C ASP A 4 -16.98 8.89 21.46
N GLU A 5 -17.87 8.19 20.76
CA GLU A 5 -18.72 7.16 21.36
C GLU A 5 -18.01 5.79 21.43
N LEU A 6 -16.96 5.58 20.63
CA LEU A 6 -16.15 4.36 20.62
C LEU A 6 -15.12 4.35 21.75
N SER A 7 -14.45 5.49 22.03
CA SER A 7 -13.37 5.54 23.03
C SER A 7 -13.85 5.57 24.49
N LYS A 8 -15.07 6.06 24.75
CA LYS A 8 -15.64 6.06 26.12
C LYS A 8 -16.04 4.68 26.64
N ASN A 9 -15.99 3.66 25.79
CA ASN A 9 -16.54 2.33 26.04
C ASN A 9 -15.66 1.19 25.48
N ALA A 10 -14.35 1.39 25.36
CA ALA A 10 -13.42 0.34 24.90
C ALA A 10 -13.41 -0.91 25.81
N SER A 11 -13.83 -0.78 27.07
CA SER A 11 -14.08 -1.92 27.98
C SER A 11 -15.44 -2.61 27.76
N SER A 12 -16.25 -2.14 26.81
CA SER A 12 -17.63 -2.55 26.60
C SER A 12 -18.03 -2.64 25.13
N ILE A 13 -17.13 -2.98 24.22
CA ILE A 13 -17.56 -3.45 22.89
C ILE A 13 -18.40 -4.71 23.15
N PRO A 14 -19.73 -4.70 22.92
CA PRO A 14 -20.58 -5.82 23.29
C PRO A 14 -20.17 -7.06 22.49
N LYS A 15 -20.19 -8.23 23.14
CA LYS A 15 -20.13 -9.52 22.42
C LYS A 15 -21.16 -9.49 21.29
N GLY A 16 -20.71 -9.70 20.05
CA GLY A 16 -21.56 -9.64 18.86
C GLY A 16 -21.42 -8.35 18.02
N THR A 17 -20.34 -7.58 18.20
CA THR A 17 -20.00 -6.48 17.29
C THR A 17 -19.31 -7.02 16.02
N ILE A 18 -19.84 -6.67 14.85
CA ILE A 18 -19.30 -7.02 13.53
C ILE A 18 -18.70 -5.77 12.90
N VAL A 19 -17.48 -5.86 12.39
CA VAL A 19 -16.85 -4.81 11.60
C VAL A 19 -16.72 -5.32 10.17
N ASP A 20 -17.27 -4.59 9.19
CA ASP A 20 -17.25 -5.02 7.79
C ASP A 20 -17.27 -3.83 6.82
N LYS A 21 -16.99 -4.07 5.53
CA LYS A 21 -17.04 -3.02 4.50
C LYS A 21 -18.49 -2.59 4.27
N LEU A 22 -18.71 -1.29 4.13
CA LEU A 22 -20.02 -0.73 3.76
C LEU A 22 -20.59 -1.42 2.50
N ASP A 23 -19.74 -1.71 1.52
CA ASP A 23 -20.13 -2.32 0.25
C ASP A 23 -20.69 -3.74 0.41
N ARG A 24 -20.25 -4.49 1.43
CA ARG A 24 -20.73 -5.86 1.70
C ARG A 24 -22.19 -5.87 2.16
N LEU A 25 -22.69 -4.76 2.70
CA LEU A 25 -24.12 -4.60 3.00
C LEU A 25 -25.00 -4.74 1.74
N PHE A 26 -24.42 -4.46 0.56
CA PHE A 26 -25.15 -4.40 -0.71
C PHE A 26 -24.84 -5.58 -1.65
N THR A 27 -24.06 -6.58 -1.22
CA THR A 27 -23.84 -7.81 -2.00
C THR A 27 -24.97 -8.82 -1.77
N GLN A 28 -25.04 -9.85 -2.61
CA GLN A 28 -26.04 -10.92 -2.48
C GLN A 28 -25.80 -11.76 -1.21
N GLU A 29 -24.55 -11.89 -0.79
CA GLU A 29 -24.13 -12.59 0.43
C GLU A 29 -24.41 -11.76 1.70
N GLY A 30 -24.43 -10.43 1.59
CA GLY A 30 -24.68 -9.51 2.70
C GLY A 30 -23.65 -9.63 3.83
N ILE A 31 -23.99 -9.03 4.97
CA ILE A 31 -23.24 -9.18 6.23
C ILE A 31 -24.08 -10.08 7.16
N PRO A 32 -23.58 -11.25 7.56
CA PRO A 32 -24.32 -12.16 8.43
C PRO A 32 -24.47 -11.55 9.83
N ILE A 33 -25.71 -11.21 10.21
CA ILE A 33 -26.03 -10.65 11.52
C ILE A 33 -26.43 -11.80 12.47
N PRO A 34 -25.68 -12.08 13.54
CA PRO A 34 -25.84 -13.29 14.37
C PRO A 34 -27.09 -13.27 15.26
N GLY A 35 -27.87 -12.18 15.25
CA GLY A 35 -29.14 -12.06 15.97
C GLY A 35 -29.40 -10.65 16.48
N ASP A 36 -30.53 -10.49 17.18
CA ASP A 36 -30.95 -9.22 17.76
C ASP A 36 -29.93 -8.69 18.78
N GLY A 37 -29.58 -7.41 18.68
CA GLY A 37 -28.58 -6.76 19.55
C GLY A 37 -27.15 -6.79 19.03
N ALA A 38 -26.89 -7.42 17.87
CA ALA A 38 -25.60 -7.31 17.19
C ALA A 38 -25.33 -5.86 16.76
N THR A 39 -24.10 -5.38 16.97
CA THR A 39 -23.68 -4.02 16.61
C THR A 39 -22.85 -4.09 15.33
N LEU A 40 -23.25 -3.39 14.27
CA LEU A 40 -22.55 -3.40 12.99
C LEU A 40 -21.78 -2.09 12.78
N ILE A 41 -20.47 -2.19 12.56
CA ILE A 41 -19.58 -1.09 12.21
C ILE A 41 -19.22 -1.23 10.73
N LEU A 42 -19.75 -0.32 9.91
CA LEU A 42 -19.53 -0.32 8.47
C LEU A 42 -18.39 0.62 8.12
N VAL A 43 -17.29 0.05 7.61
CA VAL A 43 -16.14 0.78 7.13
C VAL A 43 -16.42 1.21 5.69
N ALA A 44 -16.72 2.49 5.51
CA ALA A 44 -16.73 3.13 4.20
C ALA A 44 -15.28 3.46 3.82
N LEU A 45 -14.57 2.51 3.24
CA LEU A 45 -13.25 2.79 2.65
C LEU A 45 -13.49 3.66 1.42
N GLY A 46 -13.01 4.90 1.49
CA GLY A 46 -13.34 5.94 0.54
C GLY A 46 -13.12 5.51 -0.91
N ASP A 47 -14.03 5.97 -1.76
CA ASP A 47 -13.82 6.04 -3.21
C ASP A 47 -12.40 6.48 -3.52
N HIS A 48 -11.83 5.96 -4.61
CA HIS A 48 -10.65 6.57 -5.18
C HIS A 48 -10.95 8.05 -5.39
N THR A 49 -10.31 8.92 -4.60
CA THR A 49 -10.38 10.34 -4.86
C THR A 49 -8.98 10.83 -5.14
N LEU A 50 -8.82 11.52 -6.28
CA LEU A 50 -7.63 12.33 -6.60
C LEU A 50 -7.28 13.32 -5.48
N LYS A 51 -8.20 13.54 -4.53
CA LYS A 51 -8.05 14.34 -3.33
C LYS A 51 -6.90 13.86 -2.43
N TYR A 52 -6.67 12.55 -2.33
CA TYR A 52 -5.55 11.97 -1.54
C TYR A 52 -4.18 12.13 -2.22
N HIS A 53 -4.14 12.75 -3.41
CA HIS A 53 -2.95 12.95 -4.23
C HIS A 53 -2.65 14.42 -4.54
N LYS A 54 -3.33 15.36 -3.87
CA LYS A 54 -3.10 16.80 -4.07
C LYS A 54 -2.18 17.32 -2.96
N MET A 55 -0.86 17.32 -3.17
CA MET A 55 -0.01 18.16 -2.32
C MET A 55 -0.33 19.63 -2.61
N THR A 56 -0.65 20.41 -1.58
CA THR A 56 -0.60 21.87 -1.67
C THR A 56 0.83 22.28 -1.97
N SER A 57 1.06 22.81 -3.17
CA SER A 57 2.39 23.04 -3.75
C SER A 57 3.24 24.03 -2.95
N PRO A 58 4.50 23.71 -2.60
CA PRO A 58 5.57 24.69 -2.52
C PRO A 58 6.03 25.05 -3.95
N PRO A 59 6.61 26.24 -4.20
CA PRO A 59 6.92 26.69 -5.56
C PRO A 59 8.03 25.83 -6.20
N VAL A 60 7.76 25.26 -7.38
CA VAL A 60 8.72 24.41 -8.12
C VAL A 60 9.21 25.11 -9.39
N THR A 61 10.55 25.23 -9.54
CA THR A 61 11.22 25.52 -10.81
C THR A 61 11.55 24.24 -11.57
N LYS A 62 11.16 24.16 -12.84
CA LYS A 62 11.40 23.02 -13.74
C LYS A 62 12.88 22.94 -14.18
N LEU A 63 13.49 21.75 -14.12
CA LEU A 63 14.82 21.47 -14.70
C LEU A 63 14.82 20.22 -15.60
N LYS A 64 15.73 20.22 -16.58
CA LYS A 64 15.75 19.33 -17.77
C LYS A 64 16.29 17.91 -17.49
N PRO A 65 15.98 16.91 -18.35
CA PRO A 65 16.38 15.52 -18.18
C PRO A 65 17.82 15.22 -18.63
N ALA A 66 18.45 14.22 -17.99
CA ALA A 66 19.61 13.48 -18.49
C ALA A 66 19.32 11.97 -18.44
N THR A 67 20.03 11.17 -19.24
CA THR A 67 19.78 9.74 -19.52
C THR A 67 20.86 8.81 -18.95
N GLY A 68 20.47 7.73 -18.28
CA GLY A 68 21.34 6.58 -17.96
C GLY A 68 20.58 5.42 -17.30
N SER A 69 20.36 4.31 -18.01
CA SER A 69 19.55 3.17 -17.54
C SER A 69 20.38 2.12 -16.80
N GLY A 70 19.97 1.77 -15.58
CA GLY A 70 20.38 0.56 -14.88
C GLY A 70 19.42 0.28 -13.73
N ARG A 71 18.76 -0.89 -13.76
CA ARG A 71 17.74 -1.31 -12.77
C ARG A 71 18.33 -1.29 -11.34
N ARG A 72 17.98 -0.26 -10.53
CA ARG A 72 18.25 -0.14 -9.06
C ARG A 72 16.97 -0.07 -8.22
N GLU A 73 17.00 -0.51 -6.94
CA GLU A 73 15.84 -0.45 -6.03
C GLU A 73 15.16 0.93 -6.05
N ARG A 74 13.82 0.92 -6.12
CA ARG A 74 12.94 2.09 -6.22
C ARG A 74 12.09 2.16 -4.98
N PHE A 75 11.74 3.37 -4.57
CA PHE A 75 10.86 3.61 -3.44
C PHE A 75 9.66 4.40 -3.95
N GLU A 76 8.46 3.95 -3.57
CA GLU A 76 7.19 4.43 -4.10
C GLU A 76 6.57 5.47 -3.15
N GLY A 77 7.30 6.57 -2.96
CA GLY A 77 6.94 7.59 -1.98
C GLY A 77 5.56 8.21 -2.22
N GLY A 78 5.07 8.24 -3.46
CA GLY A 78 3.71 8.68 -3.76
C GLY A 78 2.63 7.76 -3.18
N GLU A 79 2.85 6.44 -3.23
CA GLU A 79 1.94 5.43 -2.69
C GLU A 79 1.89 5.51 -1.16
N HIS A 80 3.06 5.58 -0.50
CA HIS A 80 3.15 5.77 0.96
C HIS A 80 2.47 7.06 1.42
N THR A 81 2.63 8.16 0.67
CA THR A 81 1.95 9.42 0.98
C THR A 81 0.44 9.20 0.99
N ALA A 82 -0.11 8.60 -0.06
CA ALA A 82 -1.55 8.35 -0.15
C ALA A 82 -2.08 7.41 0.93
N ILE A 83 -1.31 6.36 1.27
CA ILE A 83 -1.66 5.42 2.36
C ILE A 83 -1.81 6.19 3.67
N GLY A 84 -0.78 6.93 4.09
CA GLY A 84 -0.82 7.66 5.36
C GLY A 84 -1.83 8.81 5.37
N ASP A 85 -1.97 9.53 4.25
CA ASP A 85 -2.91 10.65 4.12
C ASP A 85 -4.38 10.21 4.02
N SER A 86 -4.64 8.91 3.79
CA SER A 86 -5.99 8.33 3.85
C SER A 86 -6.52 8.18 5.27
N ALA A 87 -5.65 8.22 6.28
CA ALA A 87 -6.03 8.09 7.68
C ALA A 87 -6.78 9.33 8.21
N THR A 88 -7.47 9.14 9.34
CA THR A 88 -8.12 10.19 10.13
C THR A 88 -7.40 10.31 11.46
N LEU A 89 -6.92 11.52 11.78
CA LEU A 89 -6.25 11.84 13.03
C LEU A 89 -7.24 12.48 14.01
N TYR A 90 -7.09 12.17 15.30
CA TYR A 90 -7.98 12.67 16.35
C TYR A 90 -7.20 13.50 17.36
N PHE A 91 -7.82 14.58 17.83
CA PHE A 91 -7.20 15.48 18.82
C PHE A 91 -8.08 15.70 20.06
N SER A 92 -9.33 15.25 20.01
CA SER A 92 -10.29 15.29 21.11
C SER A 92 -11.28 14.14 20.96
N ALA A 93 -11.70 13.57 22.08
CA ALA A 93 -12.83 12.63 22.17
C ALA A 93 -14.19 13.35 22.15
N SER A 94 -14.27 14.52 21.52
CA SER A 94 -15.52 15.25 21.27
C SER A 94 -15.61 15.79 19.84
N GLU A 95 -14.67 15.42 18.96
CA GLU A 95 -14.53 15.98 17.60
C GLU A 95 -14.46 14.84 16.56
N PRO A 96 -14.99 15.05 15.34
CA PRO A 96 -15.16 13.98 14.34
C PRO A 96 -13.84 13.47 13.69
N GLY A 97 -12.67 13.85 14.22
CA GLY A 97 -11.38 13.62 13.60
C GLY A 97 -11.14 14.53 12.39
N LEU A 98 -9.88 14.61 11.97
CA LEU A 98 -9.43 15.37 10.80
C LEU A 98 -8.73 14.43 9.82
N PRO A 99 -9.03 14.48 8.52
CA PRO A 99 -8.26 13.75 7.52
C PRO A 99 -6.78 14.11 7.60
N ALA A 100 -5.90 13.12 7.59
CA ALA A 100 -4.47 13.30 7.86
C ALA A 100 -3.78 14.26 6.88
N TRP A 101 -4.21 14.30 5.62
CA TRP A 101 -3.71 15.25 4.61
C TRP A 101 -4.03 16.73 4.93
N GLN A 102 -5.02 17.02 5.79
CA GLN A 102 -5.34 18.38 6.25
C GLN A 102 -4.55 18.79 7.48
N VAL A 103 -3.85 17.84 8.12
CA VAL A 103 -3.18 18.06 9.39
C VAL A 103 -1.68 18.23 9.14
N VAL A 104 -1.16 19.33 9.66
CA VAL A 104 0.28 19.60 9.66
C VAL A 104 0.86 19.18 11.00
N LEU A 105 1.78 18.21 10.97
CA LEU A 105 2.52 17.72 12.12
C LEU A 105 3.86 18.47 12.23
N ASN A 106 4.06 19.15 13.36
CA ASN A 106 5.24 19.98 13.58
C ASN A 106 6.37 19.17 14.23
N LEU A 107 7.48 18.98 13.51
CA LEU A 107 8.66 18.27 14.01
C LEU A 107 9.58 19.19 14.84
N PRO A 108 10.44 18.64 15.73
CA PRO A 108 11.34 19.41 16.58
C PRO A 108 12.29 20.37 15.85
N ASN A 109 12.76 20.03 14.65
CA ASN A 109 13.59 20.91 13.81
C ASN A 109 12.77 22.00 13.07
N GLY A 110 11.46 22.04 13.25
CA GLY A 110 10.56 22.99 12.58
C GLY A 110 10.22 22.61 11.14
N LEU A 111 10.41 21.34 10.75
CA LEU A 111 9.69 20.75 9.62
C LEU A 111 8.20 20.65 9.94
N ALA A 112 7.39 20.80 8.90
CA ALA A 112 5.94 20.76 8.97
C ALA A 112 5.47 19.84 7.83
N LEU A 113 4.94 18.67 8.17
CA LEU A 113 4.64 17.60 7.23
C LEU A 113 3.26 16.99 7.53
N THR A 114 2.59 16.45 6.53
CA THR A 114 1.41 15.59 6.76
C THR A 114 1.85 14.21 7.28
N TYR A 115 0.89 13.43 7.76
CA TYR A 115 1.14 12.05 8.16
C TYR A 115 1.72 11.24 6.98
N GLY A 116 1.07 11.27 5.82
CA GLY A 116 1.51 10.56 4.62
C GLY A 116 2.91 10.97 4.16
N GLN A 117 3.25 12.25 4.22
CA GLN A 117 4.59 12.70 3.89
C GLN A 117 5.66 12.09 4.82
N ILE A 118 5.35 11.88 6.10
CA ILE A 118 6.28 11.22 7.02
C ILE A 118 6.38 9.73 6.72
N VAL A 119 5.25 9.05 6.40
CA VAL A 119 5.25 7.65 5.94
C VAL A 119 6.15 7.49 4.71
N ALA A 120 6.07 8.40 3.74
CA ALA A 120 6.86 8.35 2.52
C ALA A 120 8.35 8.70 2.69
N LEU A 121 8.72 9.36 3.80
CA LEU A 121 10.09 9.80 4.06
C LEU A 121 10.85 8.86 5.00
N GLY A 122 10.16 8.21 5.93
CA GLY A 122 10.76 7.23 6.84
C GLY A 122 11.25 5.99 6.10
N GLY A 123 12.32 5.36 6.58
CA GLY A 123 12.89 4.14 5.99
C GLY A 123 13.69 4.39 4.71
N ASP A 124 13.08 5.05 3.73
CA ASP A 124 13.61 5.21 2.37
C ASP A 124 14.60 6.36 2.22
N PHE A 125 14.28 7.49 2.86
CA PHE A 125 15.05 8.72 2.75
C PHE A 125 15.72 9.11 4.05
N TYR A 126 15.11 8.73 5.18
CA TYR A 126 15.58 9.04 6.53
C TYR A 126 15.68 7.75 7.34
N GLY A 127 16.84 7.55 7.96
CA GLY A 127 17.21 6.32 8.63
C GLY A 127 18.72 6.23 8.86
N ASP A 128 19.15 5.15 9.50
CA ASP A 128 20.56 4.83 9.71
C ASP A 128 20.95 3.58 8.89
N PRO A 129 21.64 3.74 7.74
CA PRO A 129 22.00 2.62 6.87
C PRO A 129 23.02 1.66 7.51
N GLU A 130 23.75 2.09 8.54
CA GLU A 130 24.70 1.21 9.24
C GLU A 130 24.06 0.46 10.39
N ARG A 131 22.87 0.90 10.83
CA ARG A 131 22.18 0.35 11.99
C ARG A 131 20.68 0.14 11.71
N PRO A 132 20.32 -0.83 10.83
CA PRO A 132 18.94 -1.24 10.67
C PRO A 132 18.26 -1.50 12.02
N ILE A 133 17.00 -1.09 12.12
CA ILE A 133 16.19 -1.11 13.34
C ILE A 133 16.03 -2.55 13.81
N SER A 134 15.66 -3.46 12.90
CA SER A 134 15.39 -4.87 13.20
C SER A 134 16.61 -5.67 13.64
N ASP A 135 17.83 -5.16 13.40
CA ASP A 135 19.09 -5.76 13.87
C ASP A 135 19.32 -5.58 15.38
N GLY A 136 18.51 -4.77 16.05
CA GLY A 136 18.59 -4.65 17.50
C GLY A 136 18.27 -5.96 18.20
N SER A 137 19.20 -6.44 19.03
CA SER A 137 19.11 -7.76 19.68
C SER A 137 18.01 -7.84 20.74
N THR A 138 17.60 -6.71 21.32
CA THR A 138 16.49 -6.60 22.27
C THR A 138 15.47 -5.58 21.80
N ALA A 139 14.25 -5.62 22.36
CA ALA A 139 13.22 -4.63 22.05
C ALA A 139 13.68 -3.19 22.34
N GLU A 140 14.42 -2.99 23.43
CA GLU A 140 14.97 -1.69 23.82
C GLU A 140 16.03 -1.19 22.85
N ASP A 141 16.88 -2.07 22.30
CA ASP A 141 17.86 -1.67 21.28
C ASP A 141 17.16 -1.26 19.98
N ARG A 142 16.12 -2.00 19.57
CA ARG A 142 15.32 -1.64 18.39
C ARG A 142 14.62 -0.29 18.57
N VAL A 143 14.06 -0.02 19.74
CA VAL A 143 13.48 1.29 20.09
C VAL A 143 14.51 2.42 19.98
N LYS A 144 15.75 2.21 20.46
CA LYS A 144 16.84 3.20 20.34
C LYS A 144 17.26 3.44 18.90
N ARG A 145 17.34 2.39 18.09
CA ARG A 145 17.66 2.46 16.65
C ARG A 145 16.57 3.20 15.89
N PHE A 146 15.30 2.86 16.13
CA PHE A 146 14.16 3.58 15.56
C PHE A 146 14.21 5.06 15.93
N THR A 147 14.42 5.39 17.20
CA THR A 147 14.51 6.79 17.64
C THR A 147 15.64 7.52 16.91
N SER A 148 16.79 6.87 16.75
CA SER A 148 17.93 7.45 16.01
C SER A 148 17.60 7.67 14.54
N ALA A 149 16.91 6.71 13.90
CA ALA A 149 16.44 6.82 12.52
C ALA A 149 15.44 7.98 12.35
N PHE A 150 14.41 8.06 13.20
CA PHE A 150 13.43 9.13 13.21
C PHE A 150 14.07 10.52 13.42
N ASP A 151 15.05 10.62 14.33
CA ASP A 151 15.75 11.87 14.61
C ASP A 151 16.53 12.40 13.40
N THR A 152 16.91 11.54 12.45
CA THR A 152 17.51 12.00 11.18
C THR A 152 16.54 12.85 10.36
N LEU A 153 15.23 12.59 10.43
CA LEU A 153 14.19 13.43 9.84
C LEU A 153 13.83 14.60 10.77
N ALA A 154 13.58 14.30 12.04
CA ALA A 154 12.84 15.17 12.94
C ALA A 154 13.70 16.19 13.72
N ARG A 155 15.01 15.96 13.85
CA ARG A 155 15.89 16.82 14.67
C ARG A 155 17.01 17.51 13.92
N LEU A 156 17.48 16.95 12.82
CA LEU A 156 18.59 17.56 12.08
C LEU A 156 18.12 18.83 11.34
N PRO A 157 18.80 19.98 11.48
CA PRO A 157 18.43 21.21 10.76
C PRO A 157 18.50 21.07 9.23
N ALA A 158 19.47 20.29 8.72
CA ALA A 158 19.64 20.07 7.29
C ALA A 158 18.45 19.34 6.64
N SER A 159 17.69 18.57 7.41
CA SER A 159 16.54 17.81 6.91
C SER A 159 15.40 18.71 6.44
N LYS A 160 15.33 19.98 6.89
CA LYS A 160 14.29 20.92 6.46
C LYS A 160 14.29 21.14 4.94
N ASP A 161 15.45 21.55 4.42
CA ASP A 161 15.62 21.87 3.00
C ASP A 161 15.74 20.59 2.16
N GLU A 162 16.27 19.52 2.74
CA GLU A 162 16.39 18.23 2.08
C GLU A 162 15.02 17.57 1.86
N ALA A 163 14.18 17.44 2.89
CA ALA A 163 12.85 16.85 2.78
C ALA A 163 11.99 17.61 1.76
N THR A 164 12.03 18.94 1.77
CA THR A 164 11.30 19.78 0.80
C THR A 164 11.72 19.46 -0.64
N ARG A 165 13.01 19.24 -0.90
CA ARG A 165 13.51 18.87 -2.24
C ARG A 165 13.14 17.44 -2.63
N ILE A 166 13.16 16.51 -1.67
CA ILE A 166 12.73 15.12 -1.90
C ILE A 166 11.25 15.08 -2.30
N LEU A 167 10.39 15.76 -1.53
CA LEU A 167 8.95 15.85 -1.79
C LEU A 167 8.65 16.54 -3.13
N ALA A 168 9.44 17.54 -3.54
CA ALA A 168 9.28 18.16 -4.85
C ALA A 168 9.58 17.21 -6.02
N VAL A 169 10.50 16.26 -5.85
CA VAL A 169 10.76 15.20 -6.84
C VAL A 169 9.64 14.16 -6.81
N MET A 170 9.18 13.76 -5.62
CA MET A 170 8.05 12.86 -5.42
C MET A 170 6.75 13.40 -6.04
N GLN A 171 6.54 14.72 -6.05
CA GLN A 171 5.39 15.31 -6.72
C GLN A 171 5.34 14.99 -8.23
N GLN A 172 6.49 14.79 -8.89
CA GLN A 172 6.53 14.42 -10.31
C GLN A 172 5.96 13.02 -10.55
N GLU A 173 6.19 12.10 -9.62
CA GLU A 173 5.61 10.75 -9.61
C GLU A 173 4.10 10.81 -9.39
N ILE A 174 3.66 11.55 -8.37
CA ILE A 174 2.25 11.75 -8.03
C ILE A 174 1.48 12.39 -9.19
N ASP A 175 2.04 13.40 -9.84
CA ASP A 175 1.42 14.06 -11.00
C ASP A 175 1.25 13.10 -12.18
N ALA A 176 2.24 12.23 -12.43
CA ALA A 176 2.18 11.24 -13.50
C ALA A 176 1.13 10.17 -13.22
N ALA A 177 1.06 9.67 -11.98
CA ALA A 177 0.04 8.72 -11.55
C ALA A 177 -1.37 9.32 -11.66
N ASN A 178 -1.56 10.54 -11.15
CA ASN A 178 -2.84 11.27 -11.25
C ASN A 178 -3.29 11.44 -12.70
N GLN A 179 -2.37 11.79 -13.60
CA GLN A 179 -2.69 11.93 -15.01
C GLN A 179 -3.10 10.58 -15.63
N ALA A 180 -2.39 9.49 -15.31
CA ALA A 180 -2.78 8.15 -15.76
C ALA A 180 -4.19 7.77 -15.28
N ILE A 181 -4.49 8.01 -14.00
CA ILE A 181 -5.83 7.79 -13.42
C ILE A 181 -6.89 8.56 -14.21
N LEU A 182 -6.67 9.85 -14.47
CA LEU A 182 -7.58 10.70 -15.24
C LEU A 182 -7.80 10.19 -16.66
N ASP A 183 -6.73 9.72 -17.31
CA ASP A 183 -6.78 9.20 -18.67
C ASP A 183 -7.42 7.80 -18.73
N GLY A 184 -7.58 7.12 -17.59
CA GLY A 184 -8.08 5.74 -17.50
C GLY A 184 -7.02 4.70 -17.83
N VAL A 185 -5.75 5.09 -17.71
CA VAL A 185 -4.57 4.23 -17.87
C VAL A 185 -4.16 3.70 -16.49
N GLN A 186 -3.64 2.48 -16.43
CA GLN A 186 -3.15 1.94 -15.16
C GLN A 186 -1.95 2.75 -14.66
N PRO A 187 -1.97 3.25 -13.41
CA PRO A 187 -0.88 4.05 -12.85
C PRO A 187 0.51 3.43 -12.98
N HIS A 188 0.64 2.10 -12.92
CA HIS A 188 1.95 1.48 -13.13
C HIS A 188 2.61 1.81 -14.47
N GLU A 189 1.83 2.04 -15.53
CA GLU A 189 2.39 2.40 -16.83
C GLU A 189 3.06 3.77 -16.79
N ALA A 190 2.59 4.68 -15.93
CA ALA A 190 3.25 5.96 -15.70
C ALA A 190 4.57 5.78 -14.95
N TYR A 191 4.58 4.93 -13.92
CA TYR A 191 5.80 4.59 -13.18
C TYR A 191 6.86 3.93 -14.07
N ASP A 192 6.44 3.03 -14.97
CA ASP A 192 7.33 2.39 -15.94
C ASP A 192 7.96 3.41 -16.91
N LYS A 193 7.19 4.42 -17.34
CA LYS A 193 7.67 5.52 -18.22
C LYS A 193 8.64 6.47 -17.50
N LEU A 194 8.44 6.74 -16.22
CA LEU A 194 9.32 7.60 -15.43
C LEU A 194 10.72 6.99 -15.26
N GLY A 195 10.79 5.66 -15.20
CA GLY A 195 12.05 4.92 -15.09
C GLY A 195 12.84 5.29 -13.83
N ASP A 196 14.17 5.31 -13.92
CA ASP A 196 15.06 5.51 -12.76
C ASP A 196 15.44 6.99 -12.52
N LYS A 197 14.86 7.92 -13.31
CA LYS A 197 15.22 9.34 -13.29
C LYS A 197 14.94 10.03 -11.95
N LEU A 198 13.92 9.59 -11.21
CA LEU A 198 13.60 10.16 -9.90
C LEU A 198 14.61 9.69 -8.85
N SER A 199 14.96 8.40 -8.85
CA SER A 199 16.01 7.84 -7.99
C SER A 199 17.38 8.50 -8.20
N GLU A 200 17.73 8.91 -9.43
CA GLU A 200 18.93 9.72 -9.68
C GLU A 200 18.90 11.07 -8.96
N GLN A 201 17.75 11.76 -9.00
CA GLN A 201 17.58 13.06 -8.35
C GLN A 201 17.61 12.90 -6.83
N TRP A 202 16.92 11.90 -6.28
CA TRP A 202 16.92 11.60 -4.86
C TRP A 202 18.31 11.22 -4.34
N ASN A 203 19.07 10.42 -5.10
CA ASN A 203 20.46 10.12 -4.74
C ASN A 203 21.29 11.42 -4.64
N ARG A 204 21.13 12.35 -5.59
CA ARG A 204 21.82 13.64 -5.55
C ARG A 204 21.38 14.51 -4.38
N ILE A 205 20.09 14.56 -4.08
CA ILE A 205 19.55 15.36 -2.96
C ILE A 205 20.10 14.87 -1.63
N THR A 206 20.25 13.55 -1.46
CA THR A 206 20.73 12.90 -0.24
C THR A 206 22.25 12.74 -0.17
N GLY A 207 22.99 13.58 -0.90
CA GLY A 207 24.45 13.69 -0.82
C GLY A 207 25.24 12.75 -1.73
N GLY A 208 24.59 12.10 -2.68
CA GLY A 208 25.20 11.22 -3.68
C GLY A 208 25.40 11.85 -5.06
N GLY A 209 25.87 11.04 -6.00
CA GLY A 209 26.09 11.42 -7.39
C GLY A 209 27.25 12.39 -7.60
N SER A 210 27.66 12.51 -8.85
CA SER A 210 28.79 13.33 -9.32
C SER A 210 28.49 13.92 -10.70
N ALA A 211 29.44 14.68 -11.24
CA ALA A 211 29.37 15.20 -12.60
C ALA A 211 29.37 14.10 -13.67
N VAL A 212 29.97 12.95 -13.37
CA VAL A 212 30.14 11.83 -14.33
C VAL A 212 29.15 10.68 -14.10
N SER A 213 28.52 10.60 -12.93
CA SER A 213 27.53 9.56 -12.63
C SER A 213 26.50 10.07 -11.63
N PRO A 214 25.18 9.97 -11.89
CA PRO A 214 24.17 10.32 -10.90
C PRO A 214 24.13 9.36 -9.71
N TRP A 215 24.88 8.27 -9.76
CA TRP A 215 24.79 7.15 -8.84
C TRP A 215 25.95 7.01 -7.86
N ILE A 216 27.10 7.60 -8.20
CA ILE A 216 28.35 7.46 -7.45
C ILE A 216 28.89 8.86 -7.12
N PRO A 217 29.21 9.14 -5.84
CA PRO A 217 29.05 8.26 -4.67
C PRO A 217 27.57 7.98 -4.34
N MET A 218 27.32 6.95 -3.51
CA MET A 218 25.98 6.68 -3.01
C MET A 218 25.60 7.71 -1.94
N GLY A 219 24.49 8.40 -2.15
CA GLY A 219 23.82 9.23 -1.15
C GLY A 219 23.07 8.36 -0.14
N ARG A 220 22.49 9.00 0.89
CA ARG A 220 21.77 8.28 1.96
C ARG A 220 20.65 7.39 1.42
N TYR A 221 19.90 7.85 0.43
CA TYR A 221 18.85 7.08 -0.26
C TYR A 221 19.34 5.72 -0.78
N LEU A 222 20.45 5.70 -1.53
CA LEU A 222 21.00 4.43 -2.06
C LEU A 222 21.65 3.57 -0.97
N LYS A 223 22.19 4.19 0.07
CA LYS A 223 22.76 3.45 1.21
C LYS A 223 21.67 2.74 2.02
N LEU A 224 20.53 3.41 2.25
CA LEU A 224 19.38 2.80 2.91
C LEU A 224 18.86 1.62 2.10
N ALA A 225 18.66 1.79 0.79
CA ALA A 225 18.30 0.69 -0.12
C ALA A 225 19.25 -0.52 -0.03
N ALA A 226 20.56 -0.29 0.15
CA ALA A 226 21.52 -1.40 0.22
C ALA A 226 21.30 -2.34 1.42
N THR A 227 20.80 -1.83 2.54
CA THR A 227 20.63 -2.54 3.83
C THR A 227 19.19 -2.45 4.39
N ASN A 228 18.20 -2.34 3.51
CA ASN A 228 16.79 -2.10 3.80
C ASN A 228 16.00 -3.35 4.21
N TRP A 229 16.58 -4.33 4.90
CA TRP A 229 15.78 -5.48 5.34
C TRP A 229 14.69 -5.11 6.35
N ASP A 230 14.75 -3.93 6.98
CA ASP A 230 13.65 -3.37 7.80
C ASP A 230 12.32 -3.21 7.04
N HIS A 231 12.29 -3.36 5.72
CA HIS A 231 11.08 -3.30 4.90
C HIS A 231 10.48 -4.69 4.65
N PHE A 232 11.20 -5.78 4.97
CA PHE A 232 10.87 -7.11 4.50
C PHE A 232 10.40 -8.04 5.63
N GLY A 233 9.20 -8.60 5.47
CA GLY A 233 8.65 -9.69 6.26
C GLY A 233 8.82 -9.48 7.77
N ALA A 234 9.40 -10.46 8.47
CA ALA A 234 9.50 -10.41 9.92
C ALA A 234 10.36 -9.24 10.44
N TRP A 235 11.29 -8.73 9.61
CA TRP A 235 12.12 -7.59 9.95
C TRP A 235 11.31 -6.29 9.95
N ALA A 236 10.40 -6.11 8.99
CA ALA A 236 9.44 -5.00 8.99
C ALA A 236 8.49 -5.03 10.18
N VAL A 237 8.00 -6.21 10.57
CA VAL A 237 7.20 -6.35 11.79
C VAL A 237 8.00 -5.85 13.02
N LEU A 238 9.30 -6.18 13.11
CA LEU A 238 10.15 -5.72 14.22
C LEU A 238 10.40 -4.21 14.18
N ALA A 239 10.59 -3.64 12.99
CA ALA A 239 10.80 -2.20 12.80
C ALA A 239 9.54 -1.40 13.16
N TYR A 240 8.38 -1.82 12.65
CA TYR A 240 7.07 -1.26 13.00
C TYR A 240 6.82 -1.32 14.51
N LYS A 241 6.93 -2.51 15.14
CA LYS A 241 6.68 -2.66 16.58
C LYS A 241 7.58 -1.76 17.43
N ALA A 242 8.84 -1.58 17.04
CA ALA A 242 9.76 -0.68 17.74
C ALA A 242 9.35 0.79 17.60
N GLY A 243 8.92 1.20 16.41
CA GLY A 243 8.46 2.56 16.15
C GLY A 243 7.13 2.89 16.79
N HIS A 244 6.16 1.98 16.68
CA HIS A 244 4.86 2.11 17.30
C HIS A 244 4.99 2.22 18.83
N ALA A 245 5.86 1.43 19.46
CA ALA A 245 6.16 1.56 20.89
C ALA A 245 6.67 2.96 21.27
N VAL A 246 7.49 3.59 20.42
CA VAL A 246 7.96 4.97 20.63
C VAL A 246 6.80 5.96 20.52
N ALA A 247 5.93 5.79 19.53
CA ALA A 247 4.74 6.62 19.33
C ALA A 247 3.75 6.53 20.50
N LEU A 248 3.42 5.32 20.96
CA LEU A 248 2.53 5.10 22.11
C LEU A 248 3.08 5.73 23.40
N ASN A 249 4.38 5.59 23.66
CA ASN A 249 5.02 6.24 24.80
C ASN A 249 4.97 7.77 24.69
N GLN A 250 5.08 8.32 23.48
CA GLN A 250 4.93 9.75 23.24
C GLN A 250 3.47 10.21 23.40
N ALA A 251 2.49 9.37 23.04
CA ALA A 251 1.07 9.63 23.28
C ALA A 251 0.73 9.65 24.78
N ILE A 252 1.29 8.73 25.57
CA ILE A 252 1.16 8.74 27.04
C ILE A 252 1.78 10.01 27.64
N ARG A 253 2.89 10.51 27.09
CA ARG A 253 3.45 11.80 27.51
C ARG A 253 2.50 12.95 27.19
N ALA A 254 1.89 12.93 26.00
CA ALA A 254 0.89 13.91 25.61
C ALA A 254 -0.35 13.87 26.51
N HIS A 255 -0.77 12.69 26.97
CA HIS A 255 -1.84 12.55 27.98
C HIS A 255 -1.50 13.34 29.25
N GLY A 256 -0.31 13.09 29.80
CA GLY A 256 0.14 13.74 31.04
C GLY A 256 0.37 15.24 30.90
N SER A 257 0.77 15.72 29.72
CA SER A 257 1.02 17.16 29.48
C SER A 257 -0.21 17.93 29.01
N GLY A 258 -1.21 17.25 28.43
CA GLY A 258 -2.32 17.88 27.72
C GLY A 258 -1.91 18.64 26.45
N SER A 259 -0.65 18.51 26.01
CA SER A 259 -0.10 19.27 24.90
C SER A 259 -0.47 18.64 23.56
N ARG A 260 -1.22 19.36 22.74
CA ARG A 260 -1.47 18.98 21.33
C ARG A 260 -0.16 18.73 20.57
N ARG A 261 0.89 19.51 20.84
CA ARG A 261 2.18 19.34 20.17
C ARG A 261 2.84 18.00 20.49
N ASP A 262 2.65 17.49 21.71
CA ASP A 262 3.18 16.18 22.09
C ASP A 262 2.43 15.05 21.38
N LEU A 263 1.11 15.21 21.15
CA LEU A 263 0.30 14.27 20.36
C LEU A 263 0.64 14.35 18.87
N GLU A 264 0.87 15.54 18.31
CA GLU A 264 1.38 15.69 16.93
C GLU A 264 2.73 14.97 16.75
N LEU A 265 3.62 15.03 17.75
CA LEU A 265 4.88 14.29 17.72
C LEU A 265 4.67 12.77 17.84
N ALA A 266 3.67 12.32 18.62
CA ALA A 266 3.29 10.90 18.67
C ALA A 266 2.83 10.40 17.30
N TYR A 267 1.95 11.15 16.62
CA TYR A 267 1.53 10.85 15.26
C TYR A 267 2.68 10.87 14.26
N ALA A 268 3.62 11.81 14.38
CA ALA A 268 4.80 11.84 13.51
C ALA A 268 5.70 10.61 13.71
N MET A 269 5.92 10.18 14.95
CA MET A 269 6.65 8.94 15.25
C MET A 269 5.90 7.73 14.69
N ASN A 270 4.57 7.71 14.81
CA ASN A 270 3.76 6.62 14.28
C ASN A 270 3.81 6.55 12.76
N ALA A 271 3.70 7.68 12.07
CA ALA A 271 3.80 7.75 10.62
C ALA A 271 5.13 7.18 10.11
N PHE A 272 6.24 7.46 10.81
CA PHE A 272 7.54 6.89 10.47
C PHE A 272 7.58 5.38 10.72
N ALA A 273 6.84 4.87 11.71
CA ALA A 273 6.71 3.43 11.95
C ALA A 273 5.79 2.75 10.92
N ASP A 274 4.71 3.42 10.53
CA ASP A 274 3.72 2.95 9.57
C ASP A 274 4.27 2.81 8.16
N HIS A 275 5.41 3.45 7.87
CA HIS A 275 6.20 3.14 6.67
C HIS A 275 6.45 1.61 6.57
N PHE A 276 7.09 1.03 7.59
CA PHE A 276 7.39 -0.41 7.64
C PHE A 276 6.13 -1.26 7.76
N LEU A 277 5.05 -0.72 8.36
CA LEU A 277 3.75 -1.39 8.38
C LEU A 277 3.15 -1.49 6.98
N SER A 278 3.25 -0.42 6.19
CA SER A 278 2.70 -0.36 4.84
C SER A 278 3.47 -1.25 3.85
N ASP A 279 4.77 -1.42 4.04
CA ASP A 279 5.57 -2.38 3.26
C ASP A 279 5.07 -3.81 3.38
N LEU A 280 4.49 -4.17 4.54
CA LEU A 280 3.87 -5.49 4.76
C LEU A 280 2.58 -5.70 3.96
N PHE A 281 2.17 -4.74 3.13
CA PHE A 281 1.08 -4.89 2.15
C PHE A 281 1.58 -4.82 0.72
N SER A 282 2.89 -4.90 0.51
CA SER A 282 3.48 -5.03 -0.81
C SER A 282 4.04 -6.44 -1.00
N GLY A 283 3.51 -7.17 -1.99
CA GLY A 283 3.83 -8.59 -2.20
C GLY A 283 5.34 -8.89 -2.23
N GLY A 284 6.14 -7.99 -2.82
CA GLY A 284 7.60 -8.10 -2.90
C GLY A 284 8.33 -8.06 -1.57
N HIS A 285 7.72 -7.50 -0.52
CA HIS A 285 8.31 -7.38 0.81
C HIS A 285 7.98 -8.56 1.72
N LEU A 286 6.99 -9.39 1.37
CA LEU A 286 6.47 -10.44 2.27
C LEU A 286 7.41 -11.65 2.41
N ARG A 287 7.83 -12.23 1.28
CA ARG A 287 8.59 -13.50 1.25
C ARG A 287 9.96 -13.39 0.61
N THR A 288 10.35 -12.21 0.08
CA THR A 288 11.69 -11.99 -0.47
C THR A 288 12.73 -12.11 0.65
N PRO A 289 13.70 -13.04 0.55
CA PRO A 289 14.69 -13.27 1.60
C PRO A 289 15.82 -12.24 1.53
N ARG A 290 15.48 -10.95 1.68
CA ARG A 290 16.34 -9.78 1.42
C ARG A 290 17.67 -9.84 2.17
N LYS A 291 17.61 -10.07 3.49
CA LYS A 291 18.78 -10.11 4.37
C LYS A 291 19.64 -11.36 4.11
N GLN A 292 19.01 -12.51 3.92
CA GLN A 292 19.70 -13.76 3.63
C GLN A 292 20.44 -13.67 2.29
N LEU A 293 19.82 -13.09 1.25
CA LEU A 293 20.49 -12.87 -0.04
C LEU A 293 21.71 -11.96 0.10
N TYR A 294 21.59 -10.85 0.85
CA TYR A 294 22.72 -9.95 1.15
C TYR A 294 23.88 -10.68 1.84
N GLN A 295 23.57 -11.58 2.79
CA GLN A 295 24.56 -12.31 3.57
C GLN A 295 25.18 -13.49 2.82
N THR A 296 24.42 -14.19 1.98
CA THR A 296 24.88 -15.41 1.30
C THR A 296 25.58 -15.12 -0.03
N VAL A 297 25.18 -14.08 -0.76
CA VAL A 297 25.74 -13.77 -2.09
C VAL A 297 26.96 -12.87 -1.98
N THR A 298 28.04 -13.20 -2.69
CA THR A 298 29.25 -12.38 -2.77
C THR A 298 29.42 -11.79 -4.18
N PRO A 299 29.61 -10.47 -4.32
CA PRO A 299 29.54 -9.44 -3.27
C PRO A 299 28.09 -9.24 -2.76
N SER A 300 27.93 -8.74 -1.54
CA SER A 300 26.60 -8.57 -0.91
C SER A 300 25.66 -7.65 -1.70
N ASP A 301 26.19 -6.63 -2.38
CA ASP A 301 25.43 -5.76 -3.28
C ASP A 301 24.78 -6.53 -4.44
N LEU A 302 25.41 -7.62 -4.90
CA LEU A 302 24.81 -8.50 -5.90
C LEU A 302 23.63 -9.28 -5.30
N GLY A 303 23.71 -9.67 -4.02
CA GLY A 303 22.58 -10.24 -3.28
C GLY A 303 21.39 -9.28 -3.22
N SER A 304 21.63 -8.01 -2.91
CA SER A 304 20.62 -6.95 -2.94
C SER A 304 20.01 -6.75 -4.31
N LEU A 305 20.83 -6.76 -5.36
CA LEU A 305 20.33 -6.65 -6.72
C LEU A 305 19.48 -7.88 -7.12
N LEU A 306 19.84 -9.06 -6.64
CA LEU A 306 19.09 -10.29 -6.90
C LEU A 306 17.74 -10.32 -6.19
N SER A 307 17.65 -9.87 -4.92
CA SER A 307 16.38 -9.80 -4.20
C SER A 307 15.35 -8.96 -4.94
N ARG A 308 15.79 -7.91 -5.64
CA ARG A 308 14.91 -7.08 -6.45
C ARG A 308 14.12 -7.86 -7.50
N PHE A 309 14.70 -8.89 -8.14
CA PHE A 309 13.97 -9.63 -9.17
C PHE A 309 12.78 -10.40 -8.59
N MET A 310 12.94 -10.97 -7.39
CA MET A 310 11.84 -11.62 -6.70
C MET A 310 10.85 -10.60 -6.16
N HIS A 311 11.34 -9.51 -5.59
CA HIS A 311 10.52 -8.38 -5.15
C HIS A 311 9.61 -7.88 -6.28
N ASP A 312 10.18 -7.51 -7.43
CA ASP A 312 9.43 -6.97 -8.57
C ASP A 312 8.51 -8.03 -9.20
N GLU A 313 8.87 -9.32 -9.16
CA GLU A 313 8.00 -10.44 -9.57
C GLU A 313 6.77 -10.53 -8.66
N ASP A 314 6.98 -10.56 -7.34
CA ASP A 314 5.96 -10.65 -6.31
C ASP A 314 5.06 -9.40 -6.28
N CYS A 315 5.59 -8.19 -6.45
CA CYS A 315 4.78 -6.97 -6.61
C CYS A 315 3.93 -6.99 -7.89
N LYS A 316 4.49 -7.46 -9.01
CA LYS A 316 3.82 -7.43 -10.32
C LYS A 316 2.68 -8.42 -10.43
N PHE A 317 2.91 -9.67 -10.01
CA PHE A 317 1.94 -10.75 -10.15
C PHE A 317 1.07 -10.94 -8.90
N GLY A 318 1.46 -10.31 -7.78
CA GLY A 318 0.78 -10.36 -6.51
C GLY A 318 0.90 -11.71 -5.80
N LEU A 319 0.55 -11.73 -4.51
CA LEU A 319 0.51 -12.91 -3.68
C LEU A 319 -0.88 -13.06 -3.06
N ASN A 320 -1.41 -14.27 -3.10
CA ASN A 320 -2.53 -14.70 -2.28
C ASN A 320 -2.07 -14.75 -0.82
N VAL A 321 -2.63 -13.87 -0.01
CA VAL A 321 -2.31 -13.70 1.40
C VAL A 321 -3.54 -13.97 2.25
N VAL A 322 -3.30 -14.25 3.52
CA VAL A 322 -4.30 -14.50 4.55
C VAL A 322 -3.79 -13.86 5.84
N ASN A 323 -4.65 -13.21 6.62
CA ASN A 323 -4.25 -12.75 7.95
C ASN A 323 -4.25 -13.90 8.97
N ALA A 324 -3.61 -13.70 10.12
CA ALA A 324 -3.48 -14.76 11.12
C ALA A 324 -4.86 -15.25 11.62
N TYR A 325 -5.03 -16.57 11.74
CA TYR A 325 -6.23 -17.18 12.30
C TYR A 325 -6.40 -16.75 13.76
N ASP A 326 -7.57 -16.21 14.10
CA ASP A 326 -7.93 -15.89 15.47
C ASP A 326 -8.66 -17.08 16.11
N GLU A 327 -7.93 -17.84 16.93
CA GLU A 327 -8.48 -18.98 17.69
C GLU A 327 -9.59 -18.56 18.66
N SER A 328 -9.55 -17.32 19.17
CA SER A 328 -10.50 -16.84 20.18
C SER A 328 -11.88 -16.55 19.61
N TRP A 329 -11.96 -16.18 18.32
CA TRP A 329 -13.21 -15.87 17.63
C TRP A 329 -13.65 -16.93 16.61
N HIS A 330 -12.85 -17.99 16.38
CA HIS A 330 -13.13 -19.02 15.35
C HIS A 330 -13.42 -18.42 13.97
N ALA A 331 -12.81 -17.26 13.66
CA ALA A 331 -12.94 -16.61 12.38
C ALA A 331 -11.80 -17.08 11.47
N TYR A 332 -12.15 -17.63 10.31
CA TYR A 332 -11.16 -17.88 9.27
C TYR A 332 -10.45 -16.57 8.92
N GLY A 333 -9.13 -16.62 8.78
CA GLY A 333 -8.38 -15.47 8.33
C GLY A 333 -8.91 -14.98 6.98
N GLU A 334 -9.13 -13.68 6.85
CA GLU A 334 -9.51 -13.06 5.58
C GLU A 334 -8.40 -13.30 4.57
N SER A 335 -8.78 -13.72 3.36
CA SER A 335 -7.84 -13.95 2.27
C SER A 335 -8.05 -12.91 1.17
N TRP A 336 -6.95 -12.36 0.66
CA TRP A 336 -6.96 -11.42 -0.46
C TRP A 336 -5.73 -11.60 -1.34
N HIS A 337 -5.71 -10.91 -2.47
CA HIS A 337 -4.56 -10.88 -3.37
C HIS A 337 -3.83 -9.54 -3.19
N ALA A 338 -2.58 -9.61 -2.73
CA ALA A 338 -1.73 -8.47 -2.47
C ALA A 338 -0.75 -8.25 -3.63
N TYR A 339 -0.98 -7.23 -4.44
CA TYR A 339 0.07 -6.70 -5.30
C TYR A 339 1.05 -5.87 -4.45
N GLY A 340 1.98 -5.16 -5.07
CA GLY A 340 2.93 -4.38 -4.31
C GLY A 340 3.34 -3.09 -4.99
N ASP A 341 4.57 -2.66 -4.70
CA ASP A 341 5.17 -1.42 -5.17
C ASP A 341 4.79 -1.13 -6.63
N LYS A 342 4.30 0.10 -6.89
CA LYS A 342 3.80 0.61 -8.18
C LYS A 342 2.42 0.10 -8.56
N ARG A 343 1.69 -0.54 -7.66
CA ARG A 343 0.36 -1.12 -7.94
C ARG A 343 -0.74 -0.58 -7.05
N TYR A 344 -0.43 0.21 -6.02
CA TYR A 344 -1.41 0.67 -5.03
C TYR A 344 -2.60 1.39 -5.68
N PHE A 345 -2.36 2.14 -6.75
CA PHE A 345 -3.41 2.85 -7.50
C PHE A 345 -3.99 2.08 -8.68
N ASP A 346 -3.46 0.91 -9.01
CA ASP A 346 -4.00 0.08 -10.08
C ASP A 346 -5.38 -0.48 -9.70
N THR A 347 -6.21 -0.73 -10.71
CA THR A 347 -7.58 -1.26 -10.50
C THR A 347 -7.61 -2.68 -9.92
N VAL A 348 -6.48 -3.39 -9.98
CA VAL A 348 -6.35 -4.76 -9.46
C VAL A 348 -6.10 -4.79 -7.96
N ASP A 349 -5.57 -3.71 -7.38
CA ASP A 349 -5.08 -3.70 -6.00
C ASP A 349 -6.11 -3.17 -4.99
N VAL A 350 -7.38 -3.05 -5.40
CA VAL A 350 -8.47 -2.52 -4.56
C VAL A 350 -8.59 -3.29 -3.24
N ALA A 351 -8.49 -4.63 -3.28
CA ALA A 351 -8.60 -5.45 -2.08
C ALA A 351 -7.45 -5.16 -1.12
N ASN A 352 -6.21 -5.17 -1.60
CA ASN A 352 -5.02 -4.93 -0.80
C ASN A 352 -4.94 -3.52 -0.23
N ARG A 353 -5.22 -2.51 -1.07
CA ARG A 353 -5.32 -1.09 -0.67
C ARG A 353 -6.28 -0.90 0.51
N ASN A 354 -7.41 -1.59 0.47
CA ASN A 354 -8.38 -1.53 1.56
C ASN A 354 -7.82 -2.07 2.88
N HIS A 355 -7.01 -3.14 2.84
CA HIS A 355 -6.40 -3.70 4.05
C HIS A 355 -5.27 -2.81 4.60
N VAL A 356 -4.40 -2.27 3.75
CA VAL A 356 -3.34 -1.36 4.22
C VAL A 356 -3.92 -0.05 4.78
N ASN A 357 -5.00 0.47 4.21
CA ASN A 357 -5.66 1.66 4.78
C ASN A 357 -6.30 1.34 6.14
N LEU A 358 -6.91 0.16 6.29
CA LEU A 358 -7.51 -0.29 7.55
C LEU A 358 -6.46 -0.45 8.66
N ILE A 359 -5.32 -1.08 8.37
CA ILE A 359 -4.30 -1.34 9.39
C ILE A 359 -3.53 -0.07 9.79
N VAL A 360 -3.30 0.86 8.85
CA VAL A 360 -2.72 2.17 9.15
C VAL A 360 -3.68 3.00 10.00
N GLN A 361 -4.98 2.98 9.69
CA GLN A 361 -5.97 3.61 10.57
C GLN A 361 -5.98 2.97 11.96
N SER A 362 -5.89 1.64 12.06
CA SER A 362 -5.85 0.95 13.35
C SER A 362 -4.62 1.34 14.19
N SER A 363 -3.46 1.53 13.54
CA SER A 363 -2.23 2.03 14.17
C SER A 363 -2.43 3.48 14.68
N VAL A 364 -3.03 4.36 13.88
CA VAL A 364 -3.36 5.74 14.26
C VAL A 364 -4.36 5.79 15.44
N ASP A 365 -5.37 4.93 15.43
CA ASP A 365 -6.39 4.85 16.48
C ASP A 365 -5.75 4.40 17.80
N GLU A 366 -4.85 3.42 17.78
CA GLU A 366 -4.14 2.94 18.98
C GLU A 366 -3.27 4.03 19.63
N VAL A 367 -2.64 4.90 18.82
CA VAL A 367 -1.95 6.11 19.32
C VAL A 367 -2.90 7.04 20.05
N PHE A 368 -4.09 7.28 19.48
CA PHE A 368 -5.07 8.17 20.09
C PHE A 368 -5.67 7.57 21.37
N GLU A 369 -5.98 6.27 21.37
CA GLU A 369 -6.45 5.55 22.55
C GLU A 369 -5.40 5.59 23.69
N SER A 370 -4.11 5.47 23.35
CA SER A 370 -3.05 5.65 24.33
C SER A 370 -2.96 7.07 24.89
N TYR A 371 -3.23 8.08 24.06
CA TYR A 371 -3.35 9.46 24.51
C TYR A 371 -4.58 9.68 25.42
N LEU A 372 -5.72 9.06 25.12
CA LEU A 372 -6.92 9.22 25.93
C LEU A 372 -6.79 8.53 27.29
N THR A 373 -6.25 7.31 27.31
CA THR A 373 -6.20 6.47 28.52
C THR A 373 -4.95 6.70 29.37
N GLY A 374 -3.88 7.27 28.80
CA GLY A 374 -2.59 7.38 29.47
C GLY A 374 -1.87 6.03 29.63
N THR A 375 -2.29 5.01 28.88
CA THR A 375 -1.76 3.63 28.91
C THR A 375 -1.52 3.11 27.52
N ALA A 376 -0.70 2.06 27.35
CA ALA A 376 -0.43 1.46 26.05
C ALA A 376 -0.54 -0.07 26.10
N PRO A 377 -1.02 -0.72 25.04
CA PRO A 377 -0.95 -2.17 24.90
C PRO A 377 0.50 -2.66 24.84
N THR A 378 0.69 -3.94 25.14
CA THR A 378 1.98 -4.61 24.92
C THR A 378 2.17 -4.91 23.44
N PRO A 379 3.40 -5.09 22.93
CA PRO A 379 3.66 -5.32 21.51
C PRO A 379 2.97 -6.53 20.86
N ASP A 380 2.57 -7.52 21.65
CA ASP A 380 1.82 -8.68 21.17
C ASP A 380 0.31 -8.40 21.07
N ALA A 381 -0.17 -7.37 21.77
CA ALA A 381 -1.56 -6.92 21.78
C ALA A 381 -1.84 -5.73 20.85
N TYR A 382 -0.84 -5.24 20.10
CA TYR A 382 -1.05 -4.18 19.10
C TYR A 382 -2.13 -4.58 18.10
N ALA A 383 -3.08 -3.68 17.86
CA ALA A 383 -4.21 -3.90 16.96
C ALA A 383 -3.77 -4.35 15.55
N ALA A 384 -2.63 -3.83 15.07
CA ALA A 384 -2.07 -4.22 13.78
C ALA A 384 -1.78 -5.73 13.66
N ASN A 385 -1.43 -6.43 14.74
CA ASN A 385 -1.08 -7.85 14.69
C ASN A 385 -2.21 -8.74 14.16
N THR A 386 -3.47 -8.32 14.30
CA THR A 386 -4.66 -9.03 13.80
C THR A 386 -4.81 -8.96 12.28
N TRP A 387 -4.31 -7.89 11.66
CA TRP A 387 -4.56 -7.58 10.25
C TRP A 387 -3.37 -7.85 9.34
N LEU A 388 -2.18 -8.11 9.92
CA LEU A 388 -0.99 -8.43 9.15
C LEU A 388 -1.17 -9.72 8.32
N PRO A 389 -0.62 -9.79 7.10
CA PRO A 389 -0.46 -11.04 6.39
C PRO A 389 0.31 -12.08 7.21
N ASP A 390 -0.14 -13.33 7.23
CA ASP A 390 0.59 -14.44 7.84
C ASP A 390 1.84 -14.74 6.99
N LEU A 391 2.96 -14.21 7.45
CA LEU A 391 4.27 -14.38 6.83
C LEU A 391 4.67 -15.85 6.69
N ARG A 392 4.21 -16.74 7.59
CA ARG A 392 4.51 -18.18 7.49
C ARG A 392 3.76 -18.79 6.31
N ALA A 393 2.51 -18.39 6.08
CA ALA A 393 1.70 -18.91 4.98
C ALA A 393 2.28 -18.54 3.60
N VAL A 394 2.79 -17.32 3.44
CA VAL A 394 3.42 -16.87 2.18
C VAL A 394 4.84 -17.41 1.98
N GLN A 395 5.55 -17.72 3.08
CA GLN A 395 6.90 -18.31 3.04
C GLN A 395 6.88 -19.84 2.90
N ASP A 396 5.74 -20.49 3.12
CA ASP A 396 5.57 -21.92 2.88
C ASP A 396 5.63 -22.24 1.37
N ASN A 397 6.82 -22.63 0.93
CA ASN A 397 7.08 -23.00 -0.46
C ASN A 397 6.44 -24.33 -0.89
N THR A 398 5.94 -25.13 0.07
CA THR A 398 5.24 -26.40 -0.21
C THR A 398 3.77 -26.14 -0.60
N SER A 399 3.20 -25.04 -0.13
CA SER A 399 1.85 -24.59 -0.47
C SER A 399 1.74 -24.18 -1.94
N THR A 400 0.70 -24.67 -2.63
CA THR A 400 0.44 -24.30 -4.03
C THR A 400 -0.39 -23.03 -4.20
N THR A 401 -0.73 -22.36 -3.10
CA THR A 401 -1.59 -21.16 -3.06
C THR A 401 -1.00 -19.99 -3.85
N ASN A 402 0.31 -19.81 -3.76
CA ASN A 402 1.08 -18.82 -4.53
C ASN A 402 1.97 -19.52 -5.55
N TYR A 403 2.32 -18.85 -6.64
CA TYR A 403 3.33 -19.36 -7.57
C TYR A 403 4.71 -19.48 -6.88
N SER A 404 5.62 -20.24 -7.51
CA SER A 404 6.87 -20.63 -6.85
C SER A 404 7.78 -19.42 -6.64
N PRO A 405 8.29 -19.17 -5.42
CA PRO A 405 9.22 -18.07 -5.17
C PRO A 405 10.52 -18.24 -5.98
N LEU A 406 11.07 -17.14 -6.50
CA LEU A 406 12.37 -17.15 -7.18
C LEU A 406 13.51 -17.55 -6.24
N PHE A 407 13.48 -17.08 -4.99
CA PHE A 407 14.42 -17.42 -3.94
C PHE A 407 13.70 -17.91 -2.67
N VAL A 408 14.28 -18.91 -2.02
CA VAL A 408 13.75 -19.50 -0.77
C VAL A 408 14.84 -19.48 0.28
N ALA A 409 14.57 -18.87 1.44
CA ALA A 409 15.43 -19.02 2.60
C ALA A 409 15.36 -20.46 3.13
N SER A 410 16.52 -21.08 3.33
CA SER A 410 16.65 -22.43 3.88
C SER A 410 17.82 -22.48 4.87
N GLY A 411 17.52 -22.22 6.15
CA GLY A 411 18.54 -22.04 7.18
C GLY A 411 19.45 -20.85 6.86
N SER A 412 20.77 -21.09 6.84
CA SER A 412 21.78 -20.10 6.44
C SER A 412 22.02 -20.00 4.93
N THR A 413 21.28 -20.77 4.13
CA THR A 413 21.42 -20.78 2.67
C THR A 413 20.19 -20.19 2.00
N VAL A 414 20.35 -19.82 0.73
CA VAL A 414 19.24 -19.41 -0.13
C VAL A 414 19.20 -20.37 -1.31
N LEU A 415 18.04 -20.98 -1.55
CA LEU A 415 17.79 -21.79 -2.74
C LEU A 415 17.22 -20.88 -3.84
N ARG A 416 17.54 -21.18 -5.09
CA ARG A 416 17.02 -20.48 -6.28
C ARG A 416 16.18 -21.41 -7.13
N ARG A 417 15.06 -20.94 -7.68
CA ARG A 417 14.23 -21.67 -8.64
C ARG A 417 15.09 -22.23 -9.79
N LYS A 418 14.91 -23.50 -10.18
CA LYS A 418 15.76 -24.16 -11.19
C LYS A 418 15.59 -23.54 -12.57
N ASN A 419 14.35 -23.42 -13.04
CA ASN A 419 13.99 -22.66 -14.21
C ASN A 419 13.52 -21.26 -13.78
N VAL A 420 14.45 -20.29 -13.82
CA VAL A 420 14.13 -18.94 -13.37
C VAL A 420 13.00 -18.29 -14.17
N ASN A 421 12.77 -18.69 -15.43
CA ASN A 421 11.72 -18.09 -16.26
C ASN A 421 10.34 -18.79 -16.14
N ASP A 422 10.21 -19.81 -15.30
CA ASP A 422 8.95 -20.51 -15.06
C ASP A 422 8.45 -20.28 -13.63
N LEU A 423 7.46 -19.39 -13.46
CA LEU A 423 6.78 -19.10 -12.18
C LEU A 423 6.11 -20.33 -11.56
N ASN A 424 5.96 -21.41 -12.32
CA ASN A 424 5.33 -22.63 -11.84
C ASN A 424 6.36 -23.73 -11.51
N ASP A 425 7.66 -23.48 -11.74
CA ASP A 425 8.72 -24.43 -11.40
C ASP A 425 8.94 -24.48 -9.88
N ARG A 426 8.55 -25.60 -9.27
CA ARG A 426 8.63 -25.89 -7.84
C ARG A 426 9.91 -26.63 -7.46
N HIS A 427 10.94 -26.57 -8.29
CA HIS A 427 12.23 -27.14 -7.97
C HIS A 427 13.21 -26.02 -7.68
N TRP A 428 13.88 -26.12 -6.54
CA TRP A 428 14.95 -25.20 -6.16
C TRP A 428 16.29 -25.92 -6.11
N THR A 429 17.36 -25.16 -6.27
CA THR A 429 18.73 -25.65 -6.18
C THR A 429 19.54 -24.77 -5.23
N ALA A 430 20.43 -25.39 -4.46
CA ALA A 430 21.49 -24.71 -3.73
C ALA A 430 22.74 -24.50 -4.59
N ASP A 431 22.86 -25.25 -5.70
CA ASP A 431 23.95 -25.12 -6.67
C ASP A 431 23.61 -24.02 -7.69
N TRP A 432 23.94 -22.78 -7.32
CA TRP A 432 23.83 -21.60 -8.17
C TRP A 432 24.84 -20.54 -7.72
N TRP A 433 25.16 -19.59 -8.60
CA TRP A 433 26.10 -18.51 -8.31
C TRP A 433 25.49 -17.15 -8.62
N GLY A 434 25.82 -16.13 -7.84
CA GLY A 434 25.18 -14.81 -7.95
C GLY A 434 25.29 -14.20 -9.35
N TRP A 435 26.47 -14.23 -9.95
CA TRP A 435 26.71 -13.64 -11.27
C TRP A 435 26.05 -14.40 -12.41
N SER A 436 26.03 -15.72 -12.35
CA SER A 436 25.34 -16.53 -13.36
C SER A 436 23.82 -16.32 -13.26
N THR A 437 23.27 -16.27 -12.05
CA THR A 437 21.85 -15.94 -11.84
C THR A 437 21.53 -14.52 -12.32
N TYR A 438 22.34 -13.51 -12.00
CA TYR A 438 22.14 -12.16 -12.50
C TYR A 438 22.15 -12.09 -14.02
N THR A 439 23.04 -12.85 -14.68
CA THR A 439 23.10 -12.94 -16.14
C THR A 439 21.83 -13.55 -16.74
N LEU A 440 21.21 -14.53 -16.06
CA LEU A 440 19.92 -15.08 -16.45
C LEU A 440 18.78 -14.07 -16.27
N LEU A 441 18.83 -13.27 -15.19
CA LEU A 441 17.78 -12.32 -14.82
C LEU A 441 17.91 -10.94 -15.49
N ARG A 442 19.03 -10.60 -16.13
CA ARG A 442 19.21 -9.25 -16.74
C ARG A 442 18.11 -8.90 -17.76
N ASN A 443 17.60 -9.90 -18.47
CA ASN A 443 16.51 -9.80 -19.44
C ASN A 443 15.29 -10.60 -18.95
N TYR A 444 14.99 -10.47 -17.66
CA TYR A 444 13.98 -11.29 -17.02
C TYR A 444 12.57 -10.99 -17.52
N GLU A 445 11.97 -12.00 -18.16
CA GLU A 445 10.61 -12.02 -18.68
C GLU A 445 10.03 -13.41 -18.43
N PRO A 446 9.67 -13.73 -17.18
CA PRO A 446 9.21 -15.06 -16.88
C PRO A 446 7.77 -15.27 -17.40
N ASN A 447 7.33 -16.52 -17.48
CA ASN A 447 5.95 -16.85 -17.87
C ASN A 447 4.93 -16.34 -16.84
N LYS A 448 3.64 -16.42 -17.18
CA LYS A 448 2.56 -16.06 -16.26
C LYS A 448 2.33 -17.21 -15.26
N PRO A 449 1.99 -16.90 -13.99
CA PRO A 449 1.67 -17.92 -13.02
C PRO A 449 0.38 -18.66 -13.39
N ASN A 450 0.23 -19.89 -12.93
CA ASN A 450 -1.01 -20.64 -13.06
C ASN A 450 -2.18 -19.87 -12.42
N GLY A 451 -3.30 -19.82 -13.12
CA GLY A 451 -4.49 -19.07 -12.66
C GLY A 451 -4.45 -17.57 -12.94
N TYR A 452 -3.42 -17.06 -13.65
CA TYR A 452 -3.41 -15.68 -14.14
C TYR A 452 -4.58 -15.42 -15.11
N LEU A 453 -5.26 -14.30 -14.92
CA LEU A 453 -6.37 -13.84 -15.76
C LEU A 453 -5.89 -12.69 -16.66
N GLU A 454 -6.13 -12.82 -17.96
CA GLU A 454 -5.87 -11.73 -18.90
C GLU A 454 -6.92 -10.62 -18.72
N ALA A 455 -6.57 -9.37 -19.07
CA ALA A 455 -7.55 -8.29 -19.07
C ALA A 455 -8.62 -8.51 -20.16
N PRO A 456 -9.88 -8.08 -19.94
CA PRO A 456 -10.87 -8.04 -21.00
C PRO A 456 -10.41 -7.20 -22.19
N THR A 457 -10.75 -7.62 -23.40
CA THR A 457 -10.39 -6.90 -24.64
C THR A 457 -11.49 -5.96 -25.13
N VAL A 458 -12.62 -5.90 -24.40
CA VAL A 458 -13.80 -5.11 -24.74
C VAL A 458 -14.30 -4.34 -23.53
N ALA A 459 -14.97 -3.23 -23.79
CA ALA A 459 -15.64 -2.42 -22.76
C ALA A 459 -17.07 -2.93 -22.52
N PRO A 460 -17.68 -2.64 -21.35
CA PRO A 460 -19.12 -2.80 -21.19
C PRO A 460 -19.85 -1.70 -21.99
N THR A 461 -21.13 -1.90 -22.27
CA THR A 461 -21.96 -0.94 -23.03
C THR A 461 -23.20 -0.54 -22.24
N ILE A 462 -23.57 0.75 -22.28
CA ILE A 462 -24.84 1.20 -21.70
C ILE A 462 -25.98 0.72 -22.61
N GLN A 463 -26.99 0.08 -22.03
CA GLN A 463 -28.14 -0.41 -22.77
C GLN A 463 -28.98 0.75 -23.33
N PRO A 464 -29.50 0.64 -24.56
CA PRO A 464 -30.50 1.58 -25.06
C PRO A 464 -31.70 1.63 -24.11
N ASN A 465 -32.07 2.83 -23.65
CA ASN A 465 -33.12 3.06 -22.65
C ASN A 465 -32.87 2.42 -21.27
N GLY A 466 -31.60 2.14 -20.92
CA GLY A 466 -31.22 1.49 -19.66
C GLY A 466 -31.10 2.41 -18.44
N TRP A 467 -31.43 3.70 -18.54
CA TRP A 467 -31.30 4.67 -17.45
C TRP A 467 -32.37 4.45 -16.37
N GLN A 468 -31.95 4.37 -15.12
CA GLN A 468 -32.84 4.01 -14.01
C GLN A 468 -33.48 5.22 -13.31
N SER A 469 -32.95 6.43 -13.51
CA SER A 469 -33.47 7.66 -12.91
C SER A 469 -33.38 8.85 -13.86
N HIS A 470 -34.31 9.78 -13.67
CA HIS A 470 -34.31 11.12 -14.28
C HIS A 470 -34.18 12.23 -13.22
N THR A 471 -33.89 11.87 -11.97
CA THR A 471 -33.67 12.82 -10.88
C THR A 471 -32.17 12.89 -10.56
N PRO A 472 -31.55 14.09 -10.58
CA PRO A 472 -30.13 14.25 -10.29
C PRO A 472 -29.82 13.92 -8.83
N VAL A 473 -28.65 13.32 -8.61
CA VAL A 473 -28.09 13.01 -7.28
C VAL A 473 -26.67 13.59 -7.19
N PRO A 474 -26.51 14.79 -6.63
CA PRO A 474 -25.19 15.38 -6.41
C PRO A 474 -24.29 14.50 -5.51
N PRO A 475 -22.96 14.58 -5.66
CA PRO A 475 -22.26 15.53 -6.53
C PRO A 475 -22.07 15.05 -7.97
N ASN A 476 -22.17 13.74 -8.24
CA ASN A 476 -21.67 13.16 -9.49
C ASN A 476 -22.77 12.88 -10.54
N TRP A 477 -23.97 12.51 -10.11
CA TRP A 477 -25.11 12.25 -11.01
C TRP A 477 -25.90 13.53 -11.27
N VAL A 478 -25.27 14.49 -11.92
CA VAL A 478 -25.86 15.80 -12.24
C VAL A 478 -25.64 16.14 -13.71
N ASP A 479 -26.48 17.03 -14.25
CA ASP A 479 -26.36 17.43 -15.65
C ASP A 479 -25.01 18.08 -15.95
N GLY A 480 -24.46 17.77 -17.13
CA GLY A 480 -23.15 18.24 -17.57
C GLY A 480 -21.95 17.48 -16.99
N ALA A 481 -22.18 16.53 -16.06
CA ALA A 481 -21.19 15.51 -15.74
C ALA A 481 -21.19 14.40 -16.81
N ALA A 482 -20.17 13.54 -16.79
CA ALA A 482 -20.06 12.41 -17.71
C ALA A 482 -19.51 11.18 -17.02
N VAL A 483 -19.96 10.00 -17.42
CA VAL A 483 -19.58 8.71 -16.82
C VAL A 483 -19.11 7.72 -17.88
N ARG A 484 -18.14 6.87 -17.53
CA ARG A 484 -17.69 5.73 -18.34
C ARG A 484 -17.46 4.50 -17.48
N TYR A 485 -17.36 3.34 -18.12
CA TYR A 485 -17.27 2.06 -17.44
C TYR A 485 -16.18 1.16 -18.02
N ALA A 486 -15.58 0.34 -17.18
CA ALA A 486 -14.72 -0.77 -17.56
C ALA A 486 -15.07 -1.97 -16.69
N PHE A 487 -14.54 -3.15 -17.02
CA PHE A 487 -14.61 -4.30 -16.13
C PHE A 487 -13.31 -5.08 -16.15
N SER A 488 -13.09 -5.90 -15.12
CA SER A 488 -12.04 -6.91 -15.06
C SER A 488 -12.64 -8.30 -14.87
N TYR A 489 -11.83 -9.34 -15.09
CA TYR A 489 -12.20 -10.72 -14.75
C TYR A 489 -11.74 -11.05 -13.33
N THR A 490 -12.52 -11.88 -12.64
CA THR A 490 -12.15 -12.43 -11.33
C THR A 490 -12.51 -13.91 -11.25
N ASN A 491 -11.73 -14.66 -10.48
CA ASN A 491 -12.06 -16.04 -10.08
C ASN A 491 -12.34 -16.16 -8.58
N GLY A 492 -12.64 -15.04 -7.91
CA GLY A 492 -12.80 -14.94 -6.47
C GLY A 492 -11.58 -14.28 -5.83
N LEU A 493 -10.42 -14.94 -5.91
CA LEU A 493 -9.19 -14.44 -5.28
C LEU A 493 -8.28 -13.68 -6.25
N ASN A 494 -8.06 -14.20 -7.47
CA ASN A 494 -7.29 -13.52 -8.49
C ASN A 494 -8.18 -12.58 -9.31
N GLN A 495 -7.61 -11.47 -9.74
CA GLN A 495 -8.26 -10.49 -10.59
C GLN A 495 -7.35 -10.12 -11.77
N SER A 496 -7.91 -9.81 -12.94
CA SER A 496 -7.19 -9.18 -14.05
C SER A 496 -7.25 -7.66 -13.99
N TYR A 497 -6.35 -6.98 -14.71
CA TYR A 497 -6.52 -5.55 -14.97
C TYR A 497 -7.84 -5.30 -15.72
N THR A 498 -8.38 -4.08 -15.59
CA THR A 498 -9.55 -3.70 -16.38
C THR A 498 -9.24 -3.73 -17.87
N GLY A 499 -10.25 -4.06 -18.66
CA GLY A 499 -10.22 -3.87 -20.10
C GLY A 499 -10.32 -2.40 -20.51
N PRO A 500 -10.53 -2.12 -21.80
CA PRO A 500 -10.72 -0.76 -22.27
C PRO A 500 -11.96 -0.12 -21.63
N TRP A 501 -11.88 1.19 -21.40
CA TRP A 501 -13.02 1.98 -20.95
C TRP A 501 -14.02 2.21 -22.09
N SER A 502 -15.31 2.24 -21.75
CA SER A 502 -16.34 2.73 -22.65
C SER A 502 -16.10 4.21 -22.96
N PRO A 503 -16.67 4.75 -24.06
CA PRO A 503 -16.80 6.20 -24.22
C PRO A 503 -17.52 6.82 -23.02
N TYR A 504 -17.23 8.10 -22.76
CA TYR A 504 -18.00 8.89 -21.80
C TYR A 504 -19.42 9.09 -22.33
N ALA A 505 -20.41 8.79 -21.48
CA ALA A 505 -21.79 9.20 -21.64
C ALA A 505 -22.01 10.50 -20.86
N GLU A 506 -22.41 11.56 -21.56
CA GLU A 506 -22.85 12.81 -20.92
C GLU A 506 -24.16 12.58 -20.18
N LEU A 507 -24.26 13.15 -18.98
CA LEU A 507 -25.46 13.11 -18.16
C LEU A 507 -26.31 14.33 -18.47
N ASP A 508 -27.51 14.09 -18.98
CA ASP A 508 -28.52 15.11 -19.30
C ASP A 508 -29.90 14.51 -19.01
N GLY A 509 -30.37 14.70 -17.78
CA GLY A 509 -31.62 14.16 -17.27
C GLY A 509 -31.70 12.63 -17.22
N ASN A 510 -30.58 11.91 -17.33
CA ASN A 510 -30.51 10.45 -17.37
C ASN A 510 -29.35 9.96 -16.48
N TYR A 511 -29.68 9.18 -15.45
CA TYR A 511 -28.73 8.76 -14.42
C TYR A 511 -28.86 7.26 -14.10
N PHE A 512 -27.81 6.70 -13.49
CA PHE A 512 -27.78 5.29 -13.04
C PHE A 512 -28.07 4.31 -14.18
N PRO A 513 -27.14 4.08 -15.12
CA PRO A 513 -27.39 3.25 -16.29
C PRO A 513 -27.39 1.75 -15.99
N THR A 514 -28.11 1.00 -16.83
CA THR A 514 -27.97 -0.45 -16.99
C THR A 514 -26.91 -0.75 -18.03
N LEU A 515 -25.96 -1.60 -17.68
CA LEU A 515 -24.82 -2.02 -18.50
C LEU A 515 -25.03 -3.44 -19.03
N THR A 516 -24.64 -3.67 -20.27
CA THR A 516 -24.31 -4.99 -20.82
C THR A 516 -22.82 -5.24 -20.62
N VAL A 517 -22.49 -6.25 -19.80
CA VAL A 517 -21.13 -6.68 -19.46
C VAL A 517 -20.84 -8.02 -20.14
N PRO A 518 -19.97 -8.07 -21.16
CA PRO A 518 -19.59 -9.31 -21.83
C PRO A 518 -19.07 -10.38 -20.86
N ASP A 519 -19.33 -11.65 -21.19
CA ASP A 519 -18.77 -12.76 -20.43
C ASP A 519 -17.30 -13.03 -20.82
N ASP A 520 -16.59 -13.85 -20.04
CA ASP A 520 -15.23 -14.26 -20.36
C ASP A 520 -15.22 -15.31 -21.49
N PRO A 521 -14.67 -14.98 -22.68
CA PRO A 521 -14.63 -15.93 -23.80
C PRO A 521 -13.70 -17.12 -23.53
N SER A 522 -12.75 -17.00 -22.59
CA SER A 522 -11.85 -18.09 -22.20
C SER A 522 -12.49 -19.07 -21.20
N GLY A 523 -13.58 -18.65 -20.55
CA GLY A 523 -14.31 -19.43 -19.55
C GLY A 523 -13.57 -19.63 -18.22
N LYS A 524 -12.41 -18.98 -18.02
CA LYS A 524 -11.55 -19.11 -16.83
C LYS A 524 -12.04 -18.28 -15.65
N ALA A 525 -12.70 -17.15 -15.91
CA ALA A 525 -13.25 -16.28 -14.88
C ALA A 525 -14.52 -16.88 -14.27
N ALA A 526 -14.70 -16.66 -12.96
CA ALA A 526 -15.94 -16.96 -12.24
C ALA A 526 -16.88 -15.75 -12.18
N GLY A 527 -16.37 -14.55 -12.42
CA GLY A 527 -17.14 -13.31 -12.41
C GLY A 527 -16.38 -12.15 -13.06
N ARG A 528 -17.01 -10.98 -13.05
CA ARG A 528 -16.44 -9.72 -13.51
C ARG A 528 -16.67 -8.63 -12.47
N ASN A 529 -15.65 -7.81 -12.23
CA ASN A 529 -15.74 -6.63 -11.38
C ASN A 529 -15.95 -5.40 -12.26
N ILE A 530 -16.94 -4.56 -11.94
CA ILE A 530 -17.35 -3.41 -12.74
C ILE A 530 -16.77 -2.14 -12.11
N PHE A 531 -16.11 -1.35 -12.95
CA PHE A 531 -15.52 -0.08 -12.58
C PHE A 531 -16.26 1.06 -13.27
N ARG A 532 -16.50 2.14 -12.52
CA ARG A 532 -17.06 3.40 -12.98
C ARG A 532 -16.00 4.49 -12.91
N GLN A 533 -16.03 5.42 -13.84
CA GLN A 533 -15.27 6.66 -13.70
C GLN A 533 -16.10 7.84 -14.20
N PHE A 534 -16.29 8.83 -13.32
CA PHE A 534 -16.77 10.15 -13.72
C PHE A 534 -15.64 10.95 -14.35
N ARG A 535 -15.96 11.82 -15.31
CA ARG A 535 -14.98 12.71 -15.94
C ARG A 535 -14.28 13.56 -14.86
N GLY A 536 -12.95 13.53 -14.86
CA GLY A 536 -12.15 14.24 -13.85
C GLY A 536 -12.07 13.55 -12.49
N GLY A 537 -12.70 12.38 -12.32
CA GLY A 537 -12.61 11.54 -11.13
C GLY A 537 -11.69 10.33 -11.35
N ALA A 538 -11.49 9.55 -10.30
CA ALA A 538 -10.76 8.29 -10.40
C ALA A 538 -11.73 7.10 -10.64
N PRO A 539 -11.23 5.97 -11.15
CA PRO A 539 -12.00 4.73 -11.24
C PRO A 539 -12.50 4.29 -9.86
N THR A 540 -13.74 3.82 -9.75
CA THR A 540 -14.32 3.23 -8.54
C THR A 540 -14.86 1.84 -8.87
N LEU A 541 -14.55 0.84 -8.05
CA LEU A 541 -15.21 -0.46 -8.09
C LEU A 541 -16.65 -0.30 -7.57
N ILE A 542 -17.64 -0.54 -8.42
CA ILE A 542 -19.07 -0.28 -8.10
C ILE A 542 -19.90 -1.57 -7.94
N GLY A 543 -19.29 -2.73 -8.17
CA GLY A 543 -19.93 -4.03 -7.97
C GLY A 543 -19.35 -5.13 -8.86
N SER A 544 -20.00 -6.28 -8.86
CA SER A 544 -19.58 -7.47 -9.61
C SER A 544 -20.75 -8.20 -10.24
N VAL A 545 -20.50 -8.97 -11.30
CA VAL A 545 -21.46 -9.92 -11.90
C VAL A 545 -20.86 -11.32 -11.99
N ALA A 546 -21.68 -12.34 -11.69
CA ALA A 546 -21.30 -13.74 -11.80
C ALA A 546 -21.21 -14.21 -13.26
N LYS A 547 -20.46 -15.29 -13.52
CA LYS A 547 -20.37 -15.96 -14.83
C LYS A 547 -21.76 -16.17 -15.45
N GLY A 548 -21.91 -15.89 -16.75
CA GLY A 548 -23.19 -15.97 -17.46
C GLY A 548 -24.17 -14.81 -17.22
N VAL A 549 -23.99 -13.98 -16.19
CA VAL A 549 -24.84 -12.80 -15.93
C VAL A 549 -24.29 -11.59 -16.67
N THR A 550 -24.95 -11.15 -17.74
CA THR A 550 -24.44 -10.09 -18.63
C THR A 550 -25.03 -8.71 -18.37
N VAL A 551 -25.90 -8.57 -17.36
CA VAL A 551 -26.57 -7.30 -17.04
C VAL A 551 -26.11 -6.81 -15.66
N PHE A 552 -25.70 -5.55 -15.57
CA PHE A 552 -25.38 -4.88 -14.31
C PHE A 552 -26.11 -3.53 -14.25
N VAL A 553 -26.65 -3.16 -13.09
CA VAL A 553 -27.31 -1.87 -12.89
C VAL A 553 -26.47 -1.04 -11.94
N ASP A 554 -25.97 0.10 -12.40
CA ASP A 554 -25.27 1.05 -11.52
C ASP A 554 -26.28 1.77 -10.64
N LYS A 555 -26.23 1.50 -9.34
CA LYS A 555 -27.12 2.11 -8.33
C LYS A 555 -26.35 2.96 -7.31
N THR A 556 -25.04 3.10 -7.49
CA THR A 556 -24.17 3.73 -6.50
C THR A 556 -24.24 5.26 -6.69
N PRO A 557 -24.57 6.04 -5.65
CA PRO A 557 -24.65 7.50 -5.76
C PRO A 557 -23.33 8.17 -6.17
#